data_AF-K2AH69-F1
#
_entry.id   AF-K2AH69-F1
#
_cell.length_a   1.000
_cell.length_b   1.000
_cell.length_c   1.000
_cell.angle_alpha   90.00
_cell.angle_beta   90.00
_cell.angle_gamma   90.00
#
_symmetry.space_group_name_H-M   'P 1'
#
loop_
_entity.id
_entity.type
_entity.pdbx_description
1 polymer ?
#
loop_
_entity_poly.entity_id
_entity_poly.type
_entity_poly.pdbx_seq_one_letter_code
_entity_poly.pdbx_strand_id
1 'polypeptide(L)' 'MATKTIKKVVEKGKVYITATFNNTIVTITDGIGNTLYWGSSGMVGFKGARKATPYAATTAVET' A
#
# COMPACT_ATOMS: atom_id res chain seq x y z
N MET A 1 -23.36 3.90 -15.45
CA MET A 1 -22.22 4.70 -15.97
C MET A 1 -20.95 4.19 -15.31
N ALA A 2 -20.20 3.30 -15.98
CA ALA A 2 -18.90 2.87 -15.48
C ALA A 2 -17.94 4.06 -15.65
N THR A 3 -17.71 4.81 -14.58
CA THR A 3 -16.69 5.85 -14.54
C THR A 3 -15.35 5.18 -14.79
N LYS A 4 -14.86 5.29 -16.02
CA LYS A 4 -13.51 4.92 -16.41
C LYS A 4 -12.57 5.68 -15.47
N THR A 5 -11.99 4.98 -14.51
CA THR A 5 -11.02 5.55 -13.56
C THR A 5 -9.82 6.00 -14.38
N ILE A 6 -9.79 7.31 -14.66
CA ILE A 6 -8.65 7.95 -15.30
C ILE A 6 -7.49 7.74 -14.34
N LYS A 7 -6.54 6.88 -14.73
CA LYS A 7 -5.29 6.71 -13.99
C LYS A 7 -4.61 8.07 -13.95
N LYS A 8 -4.69 8.76 -12.80
CA LYS A 8 -3.90 9.96 -12.55
C LYS A 8 -2.44 9.53 -12.54
N VAL A 9 -1.75 9.79 -13.64
CA VAL A 9 -0.31 9.59 -13.73
C VAL A 9 0.33 10.76 -13.00
N VAL A 10 0.87 10.47 -11.83
CA VAL A 10 1.58 11.45 -11.01
C VAL A 10 3.07 11.22 -11.22
N GLU A 11 3.80 12.22 -11.71
CA GLU A 11 5.24 12.11 -11.98
C GLU A 11 6.09 12.03 -10.69
N LYS A 12 5.60 12.64 -9.61
CA LYS A 12 6.28 12.67 -8.31
C LYS A 12 5.29 12.47 -7.18
N GLY A 13 5.49 11.43 -6.40
CA GLY A 13 4.68 11.10 -5.23
C GLY A 13 5.53 10.90 -3.98
N LYS A 14 4.86 10.63 -2.87
CA LYS A 14 5.49 10.20 -1.61
C LYS A 14 4.97 8.81 -1.25
N VAL A 15 5.84 8.00 -0.67
CA VAL A 15 5.47 6.68 -0.15
C VAL A 15 5.60 6.72 1.36
N TYR A 16 4.51 6.40 2.05
CA TYR A 16 4.45 6.27 3.49
C TYR A 16 4.39 4.78 3.85
N ILE A 17 5.33 4.34 4.69
CA ILE A 17 5.41 2.96 5.16
C ILE A 17 5.19 2.99 6.66
N THR A 18 4.09 2.40 7.10
CA THR A 18 3.77 2.22 8.53
C THR A 18 4.04 0.77 8.88
N ALA A 19 5.22 0.50 9.43
CA ALA A 19 5.61 -0.81 9.92
C ALA A 19 5.34 -0.90 11.43
N THR A 20 4.38 -1.74 11.80
CA THR A 20 4.07 -2.05 13.21
C THR A 20 4.43 -3.50 13.50
N PHE A 21 4.46 -3.89 14.78
CA PHE A 21 4.72 -5.27 15.19
C PHE A 21 3.73 -6.30 14.62
N ASN A 22 2.54 -5.88 14.17
CA ASN A 22 1.46 -6.78 13.75
C ASN A 22 1.03 -6.61 12.29
N ASN A 23 1.53 -5.59 11.58
CA ASN A 23 1.15 -5.29 10.21
C ASN A 23 2.12 -4.27 9.58
N THR A 24 2.33 -4.39 8.27
CA THR A 24 2.94 -3.34 7.45
C THR A 24 1.90 -2.77 6.51
N ILE A 25 1.74 -1.45 6.53
CA ILE A 25 0.83 -0.70 5.65
C ILE A 25 1.68 0.22 4.78
N VAL A 26 1.40 0.21 3.48
CA VAL A 26 2.09 1.03 2.49
C VAL A 26 1.05 1.92 1.84
N THR A 27 1.33 3.21 1.77
CA THR A 27 0.42 4.21 1.20
C THR A 27 1.20 5.08 0.24
N ILE A 28 0.75 5.11 -1.01
CA ILE A 28 1.33 5.91 -2.08
C ILE A 28 0.43 7.12 -2.25
N THR A 29 1.01 8.31 -2.08
CA THR A 29 0.30 9.57 -2.24
C THR A 29 0.94 10.40 -3.35
N ASP A 30 0.15 11.33 -3.87
CA ASP A 30 0.64 12.45 -4.65
C ASP A 30 1.48 13.41 -3.76
N GLY A 31 2.23 14.32 -4.37
CA GLY A 31 3.02 15.34 -3.67
C GLY A 31 2.18 16.28 -2.78
N ILE A 32 0.88 16.38 -3.07
CA ILE A 32 -0.12 17.16 -2.31
C ILE A 32 -0.68 16.35 -1.12
N GLY A 33 -0.41 15.04 -1.04
CA GLY A 33 -0.91 14.16 0.02
C GLY A 33 -2.22 13.42 -0.32
N ASN A 34 -2.67 13.48 -1.57
CA ASN A 34 -3.82 12.68 -2.01
C ASN A 34 -3.42 11.21 -2.17
N THR A 35 -4.10 10.29 -1.49
CA THR A 35 -3.85 8.86 -1.61
C THR A 35 -4.23 8.35 -3.00
N LEU A 36 -3.25 7.79 -3.71
CA LEU A 36 -3.45 7.16 -5.01
C LEU A 36 -3.74 5.67 -4.82
N TYR A 37 -2.88 5.01 -4.04
CA TYR A 37 -2.94 3.58 -3.77
C TYR A 37 -2.51 3.31 -2.34
N TRP A 38 -3.06 2.26 -1.76
CA TRP A 38 -2.63 1.76 -0.45
C TRP A 38 -2.81 0.25 -0.41
N GLY A 39 -1.94 -0.39 0.36
CA GLY A 39 -1.91 -1.83 0.54
C GLY A 39 -1.39 -2.16 1.93
N SER A 40 -1.63 -3.39 2.36
CA SER A 40 -1.05 -3.89 3.60
C SER A 40 -0.81 -5.38 3.52
N SER A 41 0.09 -5.89 4.36
CA SER A 41 0.34 -7.33 4.47
C SER A 41 -0.93 -8.13 4.74
N GLY A 42 -1.92 -7.57 5.45
CA GLY A 42 -3.23 -8.22 5.63
C GLY A 42 -4.06 -8.29 4.35
N MET A 43 -3.97 -7.29 3.48
CA MET A 43 -4.75 -7.20 2.23
C MET A 43 -4.30 -8.21 1.18
N VAL A 44 -3.01 -8.57 1.21
CA VAL A 44 -2.41 -9.63 0.36
C VAL A 44 -2.83 -11.04 0.79
N GLY A 45 -3.48 -11.18 1.95
CA GLY A 45 -4.00 -12.46 2.45
C GLY A 45 -3.15 -13.10 3.54
N PHE A 46 -2.10 -12.44 4.04
CA PHE A 46 -1.40 -12.90 5.24
C PHE A 46 -2.29 -12.73 6.48
N LYS A 47 -2.37 -13.77 7.32
CA LYS A 47 -3.20 -13.81 8.52
C LYS A 47 -2.36 -14.05 9.78
N GLY A 48 -2.84 -13.55 10.92
CA GLY A 48 -2.19 -13.73 12.22
C GLY A 48 -0.76 -13.18 12.25
N ALA A 49 0.15 -13.92 12.90
CA ALA A 49 1.56 -13.57 13.04
C ALA A 49 2.32 -13.47 11.70
N ARG A 50 1.82 -14.07 10.62
CA ARG A 50 2.46 -14.00 9.30
C ARG A 50 2.46 -12.59 8.70
N LYS A 51 1.55 -11.71 9.15
CA LYS A 51 1.51 -10.29 8.74
C LYS A 51 2.71 -9.47 9.20
N ALA A 52 3.38 -9.89 10.27
CA ALA A 52 4.53 -9.19 10.84
C ALA A 52 5.86 -9.59 10.20
N THR A 53 5.84 -10.55 9.27
CA THR A 53 7.06 -11.07 8.65
C THR A 53 7.60 -10.10 7.59
N PRO A 54 8.93 -10.02 7.41
CA PRO A 54 9.52 -9.19 6.37
C PRO A 54 9.07 -9.62 4.96
N TYR A 55 8.81 -10.91 4.75
CA TYR A 55 8.28 -11.42 3.49
C TYR A 55 6.91 -10.80 3.18
N ALA A 56 5.99 -10.78 4.14
CA ALA A 56 4.67 -10.19 3.96
C ALA A 56 4.72 -8.68 3.69
N ALA A 57 5.71 -7.97 4.25
CA ALA A 57 5.94 -6.55 3.98
C ALA A 57 6.36 -6.31 2.52
N THR A 58 7.27 -7.13 2.00
CA THR A 58 7.71 -7.04 0.60
C THR A 58 6.58 -7.33 -0.37
N THR A 59 5.80 -8.40 -0.12
CA THR A 59 4.67 -8.74 -0.99
C THR A 59 3.58 -7.66 -0.98
N ALA A 60 3.41 -6.93 0.14
CA ALA A 60 2.48 -5.80 0.23
C ALA A 60 2.91 -4.56 -0.56
N VAL A 61 4.17 -4.48 -1.00
CA VAL A 61 4.68 -3.44 -1.90
C VAL A 61 4.63 -3.89 -3.35
N GLU A 62 4.85 -5.18 -3.59
CA GLU A 62 4.91 -5.78 -4.93
C GLU A 62 3.53 -5.88 -5.62
N THR A 63 2.45 -5.99 -4.83
CA THR A 63 1.07 -6.15 -5.30
C THR A 63 0.30 -4.84 -5.36
#